data_AF-A0A3B9G6V2-F1
#
_entry.id   AF-A0A3B9G6V2-F1
#
_cell.length_a   1.000
_cell.length_b   1.000
_cell.length_c   1.000
_cell.angle_alpha   90.00
_cell.angle_beta   90.00
_cell.angle_gamma   90.00
#
_symmetry.space_group_name_H-M   'P 1'
#
loop_
_entity.id
_entity.type
_entity.pdbx_description
1 polymer ?
#
loop_
_entity_poly.entity_id
_entity_poly.type
_entity_poly.pdbx_seq_one_letter_code
_entity_poly.pdbx_strand_id
1 'polypeptide(L)' 'MPELILSQHLRAFALVVSSIALLPLSPSARAAAITSAKITEFVAKNRDGIVDEDGDQSDWLEIWNASGVAGDLG' A
#
# COMPACT_ATOMS: atom_id res chain seq x y z
N MET A 1 40.79 14.53 -28.67
CA MET A 1 39.65 15.15 -27.97
C MET A 1 38.33 14.33 -27.96
N PRO A 2 38.02 13.38 -28.88
CA PRO A 2 36.77 12.60 -28.80
C PRO A 2 36.79 11.49 -27.73
N GLU A 3 37.94 10.89 -27.46
CA GLU A 3 38.13 9.87 -26.41
C GLU A 3 37.79 10.37 -24.99
N LEU A 4 38.04 11.65 -24.72
CA LEU A 4 37.74 12.25 -23.42
C LEU A 4 36.23 12.39 -23.19
N ILE A 5 35.48 12.71 -24.25
CA ILE A 5 34.02 12.85 -24.21
C ILE A 5 33.38 11.47 -24.07
N LEU A 6 33.84 10.47 -24.84
CA LEU A 6 33.31 9.10 -24.77
C LEU A 6 33.51 8.48 -23.37
N SER A 7 34.67 8.68 -22.77
CA SER A 7 34.96 8.20 -21.41
C SER A 7 34.17 8.94 -20.32
N GLN A 8 33.86 10.23 -20.50
CA GLN A 8 33.02 10.96 -19.54
C GLN A 8 31.57 10.43 -19.52
N HIS A 9 31.00 10.14 -20.70
CA HIS A 9 29.63 9.63 -20.81
C HIS A 9 29.52 8.19 -20.31
N LEU A 10 30.54 7.35 -20.55
CA LEU A 10 30.58 5.98 -20.04
C LEU A 10 30.67 5.95 -18.51
N ARG A 11 31.45 6.85 -17.91
CA ARG A 11 31.55 7.02 -16.45
C ARG A 11 30.26 7.56 -15.85
N ALA A 12 29.65 8.57 -16.47
CA ALA A 12 28.37 9.11 -16.02
C ALA A 12 27.27 8.04 -16.06
N PHE A 13 27.23 7.23 -17.12
CA PHE A 13 26.29 6.11 -17.25
C PHE A 13 26.54 5.04 -16.18
N ALA A 14 27.80 4.64 -15.96
CA ALA A 14 28.15 3.68 -14.91
C ALA A 14 27.76 4.18 -13.51
N LEU A 15 27.97 5.48 -13.21
CA LEU A 15 27.57 6.08 -11.94
C LEU A 15 26.04 6.11 -11.75
N VAL A 16 25.27 6.36 -12.81
CA VAL A 16 23.79 6.33 -12.77
C VAL A 16 23.26 4.91 -12.55
N VAL A 17 23.84 3.91 -13.24
CA VAL A 17 23.45 2.50 -13.04
C VAL A 17 23.82 2.00 -11.64
N SER A 18 25.01 2.36 -11.13
CA SER A 18 25.41 2.02 -9.76
C SER A 18 24.54 2.69 -8.72
N SER A 19 24.10 3.94 -8.93
CA SER A 19 23.22 4.62 -7.97
C SER A 19 21.83 4.00 -7.92
N ILE A 20 21.25 3.56 -9.04
CA ILE A 20 19.98 2.81 -9.08
C ILE A 20 20.13 1.43 -8.42
N ALA A 21 21.23 0.72 -8.67
CA ALA A 21 21.48 -0.60 -8.07
C ALA A 21 21.80 -0.56 -6.56
N LEU A 22 22.27 0.59 -6.05
CA LEU A 22 22.52 0.82 -4.62
C LEU A 22 21.35 1.51 -3.89
N LEU A 23 20.25 1.86 -4.57
CA LEU A 23 19.05 2.26 -3.85
C LEU A 23 18.59 1.05 -3.01
N PRO A 24 18.57 1.14 -1.67
CA PRO A 24 18.04 0.06 -0.87
C PRO A 24 16.59 -0.10 -1.30
N LEU A 25 16.25 -1.27 -1.85
CA LEU A 25 14.87 -1.73 -1.88
C LEU A 25 14.45 -1.76 -0.42
N SER A 26 13.73 -0.72 0.02
CA SER A 26 13.14 -0.74 1.35
C SER A 26 12.33 -2.03 1.39
N PRO A 27 12.57 -2.93 2.36
CA PRO A 27 11.68 -4.07 2.53
C PRO A 27 10.27 -3.48 2.60
N SER A 28 9.31 -4.07 1.86
CA SER A 28 7.91 -3.75 2.07
C SER A 28 7.63 -4.01 3.55
N ALA A 29 7.69 -2.96 4.35
CA ALA A 29 7.36 -3.05 5.75
C ALA A 29 5.88 -3.41 5.77
N ARG A 30 5.56 -4.64 6.19
CA ARG A 30 4.18 -4.98 6.50
C ARG A 30 3.69 -3.94 7.51
N ALA A 31 2.51 -3.38 7.26
CA ALA A 31 1.93 -2.42 8.17
C ALA A 31 1.85 -3.05 9.58
N ALA A 32 2.10 -2.26 10.61
CA ALA A 32 1.89 -2.74 11.97
C ALA A 32 0.42 -3.11 12.17
N ALA A 33 0.14 -4.09 13.03
CA ALA A 33 -1.23 -4.44 13.37
C ALA A 33 -1.97 -3.23 13.92
N ILE A 34 -3.20 -3.01 13.46
CA ILE A 34 -4.06 -1.95 13.97
C ILE A 34 -4.54 -2.31 15.38
N THR A 35 -4.34 -1.40 16.32
CA THR A 35 -4.79 -1.56 17.72
C THR A 35 -6.03 -0.72 18.06
N SER A 36 -6.54 0.02 17.09
CA SER A 36 -7.64 0.98 17.23
C SER A 36 -8.81 0.72 16.28
N ALA A 37 -8.90 -0.48 15.70
CA ALA A 37 -10.07 -0.90 14.95
C ALA A 37 -11.32 -0.86 15.84
N LYS A 38 -12.43 -0.38 15.28
CA LYS A 38 -13.73 -0.31 15.98
C LYS A 38 -14.79 -0.95 15.11
N ILE A 39 -15.69 -1.72 15.73
CA ILE A 39 -16.95 -2.06 15.08
C ILE A 39 -17.90 -0.88 15.32
N THR A 40 -18.29 -0.19 14.26
CA THR A 40 -19.16 0.99 14.30
C THR A 40 -20.60 0.67 13.96
N GLU A 41 -20.83 -0.41 13.23
CA GLU A 41 -22.16 -0.91 12.86
C GLU A 41 -22.18 -2.44 12.85
N PHE A 42 -23.31 -3.02 13.27
CA PHE A 42 -23.55 -4.46 13.28
C PHE A 42 -25.00 -4.74 12.84
N VAL A 43 -25.16 -5.31 11.64
CA VAL A 43 -26.45 -5.60 11.02
C VAL A 43 -26.59 -7.10 10.83
N ALA A 44 -27.25 -7.74 11.80
CA ALA A 44 -27.58 -9.18 11.75
C ALA A 44 -28.92 -9.48 11.06
N LYS A 45 -29.58 -8.45 10.53
CA LYS A 45 -30.74 -8.58 9.65
C LYS A 45 -30.92 -7.32 8.83
N ASN A 46 -30.46 -7.36 7.59
CA ASN A 46 -30.53 -6.24 6.67
C ASN A 46 -31.90 -6.22 5.96
N ARG A 47 -32.74 -5.23 6.25
CA ARG A 47 -34.11 -5.13 5.69
C ARG A 47 -34.30 -3.98 4.71
N ASP A 48 -33.47 -2.96 4.85
CA ASP A 48 -33.60 -1.65 4.22
C ASP A 48 -32.23 -0.97 4.03
N GLY A 49 -31.13 -1.73 4.19
CA GLY A 49 -29.76 -1.26 4.06
C GLY A 49 -29.16 -1.55 2.69
N ILE A 50 -27.86 -1.87 2.69
CA ILE A 50 -27.07 -2.10 1.48
C ILE A 50 -27.55 -3.38 0.79
N VAL A 51 -27.75 -3.31 -0.52
CA VAL A 51 -27.99 -4.47 -1.39
C VAL A 51 -26.70 -4.73 -2.15
N ASP A 52 -26.25 -5.98 -2.21
CA ASP A 52 -25.04 -6.35 -2.96
C ASP A 52 -25.30 -6.45 -4.48
N GLU A 53 -24.27 -6.82 -5.24
CA GLU A 53 -24.33 -6.87 -6.71
C GLU A 53 -25.24 -7.97 -7.26
N ASP A 54 -25.56 -8.98 -6.45
CA ASP A 54 -26.46 -10.07 -6.79
C ASP A 54 -27.92 -9.74 -6.41
N GLY A 55 -28.15 -8.62 -5.73
CA GLY A 55 -29.47 -8.17 -5.29
C GLY A 55 -29.85 -8.65 -3.88
N ASP A 56 -28.90 -9.21 -3.13
CA ASP A 56 -29.13 -9.76 -1.81
C ASP A 56 -28.92 -8.72 -0.70
N GLN A 57 -29.70 -8.86 0.37
CA GLN A 57 -29.60 -8.06 1.60
C GLN A 57 -28.91 -8.89 2.70
N SER A 58 -27.62 -9.12 2.52
CA SER A 58 -26.81 -9.93 3.43
C SER A 58 -26.58 -9.23 4.78
N ASP A 59 -26.32 -10.03 5.81
CA ASP A 59 -25.81 -9.55 7.10
C ASP A 59 -24.41 -8.98 6.94
N TRP A 60 -24.07 -7.94 7.70
CA TRP A 60 -22.77 -7.28 7.60
C TRP A 60 -22.39 -6.54 8.88
N LEU A 61 -21.12 -6.15 8.97
CA LEU A 61 -20.59 -5.29 10.03
C LEU A 61 -19.60 -4.29 9.43
N GLU A 62 -19.49 -3.12 10.06
CA GLU A 62 -18.48 -2.12 9.70
C GLU A 62 -17.26 -2.24 10.62
N ILE A 63 -16.05 -2.22 10.03
CA ILE A 63 -14.80 -2.03 10.77
C ILE A 63 -14.21 -0.68 10.38
N TRP A 64 -14.14 0.23 11.36
CA TRP A 64 -13.52 1.54 11.18
C TRP A 64 -12.12 1.59 11.79
N ASN A 65 -11.15 2.05 10.98
CA ASN A 65 -9.81 2.36 11.43
C ASN A 65 -9.76 3.76 12.06
N ALA A 66 -9.72 3.84 13.38
CA ALA A 66 -9.66 5.10 14.10
C ALA A 66 -8.23 5.69 14.23
N SER A 67 -7.18 5.02 13.76
CA SER A 67 -5.80 5.52 13.89
C SER A 67 -5.44 6.62 12.89
N GLY A 68 -6.15 6.73 11.77
CA GLY A 68 -5.82 7.65 10.69
C GLY A 68 -4.57 7.26 9.89
N VAL A 69 -3.96 6.11 10.16
CA VAL A 69 -2.82 5.56 9.41
C VAL A 69 -3.10 4.14 8.95
N ALA A 70 -2.47 3.68 7.88
CA ALA A 70 -2.62 2.31 7.41
C ALA A 70 -2.13 1.30 8.46
N GLY A 71 -2.86 0.20 8.64
CA GLY A 71 -2.56 -0.84 9.60
C GLY A 71 -3.04 -2.20 9.11
N ASP A 72 -2.39 -3.25 9.59
CA ASP A 72 -2.70 -4.65 9.31
C ASP A 72 -3.81 -5.15 10.24
N LEU A 73 -4.78 -5.93 9.73
CA LEU A 73 -5.88 -6.45 10.55
C LEU A 73 -5.58 -7.82 11.20
N GLY A 74 -4.39 -8.39 10.97
CA GLY A 74 -3.99 -9.74 11.36
C GLY A 74 -3.41 -10.56 10.20
#